data_AF-A0A924AJ54-F1
#
_entry.id   AF-A0A924AJ54-F1
#
_cell.length_a   1.000
_cell.length_b   1.000
_cell.length_c   1.000
_cell.angle_alpha   90.00
_cell.angle_beta   90.00
_cell.angle_gamma   90.00
#
_symmetry.space_group_name_H-M   'P 1'
#
loop_
_entity.id
_entity.type
_entity.pdbx_description
1 polymer ?
#
loop_
_entity_poly.entity_id
_entity_poly.type
_entity_poly.pdbx_seq_one_letter_code
_entity_poly.pdbx_strand_id
1 'polypeptide(L)'
;MSKFQSCVESFNNFHDGINLLRSLSEQFGINNKFCNYGTVNNGDFVQITEPTILPEIQQHNQQVQMALDFLVMNKSSFAIIDKGRSSDEKSCVWIENGQFYGMGYISAENAITDFSEIKEYVKPYRSNNYIMHLINVFTEKHPHKVMKIENQ
;
A
#
# COMPACT_ATOMS: atom_id res chain seq x y z
N MET A 1 -19.76 -19.10 -4.91
CA MET A 1 -18.71 -18.11 -5.23
C MET A 1 -19.17 -16.77 -4.66
N SER A 2 -18.64 -16.35 -3.52
CA SER A 2 -19.09 -15.14 -2.79
C SER A 2 -18.81 -13.88 -3.61
N LYS A 3 -19.80 -13.00 -3.72
CA LYS A 3 -19.81 -11.76 -4.54
C LYS A 3 -18.94 -10.63 -3.97
N PHE A 4 -18.15 -10.90 -2.93
CA PHE A 4 -17.38 -9.90 -2.19
C PHE A 4 -16.01 -10.48 -1.79
N GLN A 5 -15.07 -10.54 -2.75
CA GLN A 5 -13.67 -10.67 -2.38
C GLN A 5 -13.11 -9.29 -2.09
N SER A 6 -12.78 -9.04 -0.83
CA SER A 6 -12.08 -7.83 -0.42
C SER A 6 -10.68 -7.83 -1.05
N CYS A 7 -10.38 -6.79 -1.82
CA CYS A 7 -9.06 -6.60 -2.41
C CYS A 7 -8.09 -6.11 -1.33
N VAL A 8 -6.98 -6.84 -1.12
CA VAL A 8 -5.92 -6.40 -0.20
C VAL A 8 -5.08 -5.30 -0.85
N GLU A 9 -4.67 -5.49 -2.11
CA GLU A 9 -3.85 -4.53 -2.85
C GLU A 9 -4.13 -4.63 -4.35
N SER A 10 -4.15 -3.48 -5.03
CA SER A 10 -4.40 -3.39 -6.47
C SER A 10 -3.19 -2.82 -7.19
N PHE A 11 -2.84 -3.41 -8.34
CA PHE A 11 -1.71 -3.00 -9.17
C PHE A 11 -2.19 -2.44 -10.51
N ASN A 12 -1.38 -1.56 -11.10
CA ASN A 12 -1.64 -1.01 -12.43
C ASN A 12 -1.22 -1.96 -13.55
N ASN A 13 -0.20 -2.77 -13.29
CA ASN A 13 0.31 -3.74 -14.25
C ASN A 13 0.53 -5.09 -13.55
N PHE A 14 0.52 -6.15 -14.34
CA PHE A 14 0.73 -7.51 -13.86
C PHE A 14 2.12 -7.70 -13.24
N HIS A 15 3.13 -7.05 -13.80
CA HIS A 15 4.52 -7.20 -13.39
C HIS A 15 4.77 -6.75 -11.94
N ASP A 16 4.21 -5.61 -11.53
CA ASP A 16 4.28 -5.07 -10.17
C ASP A 16 3.64 -6.04 -9.18
N GLY A 17 2.48 -6.60 -9.53
CA GLY A 17 1.80 -7.61 -8.71
C GLY A 17 2.64 -8.88 -8.53
N ILE A 18 3.24 -9.40 -9.61
CA ILE A 18 4.12 -10.58 -9.51
C ILE A 18 5.40 -10.26 -8.73
N ASN A 19 5.99 -9.08 -8.91
CA ASN A 19 7.18 -8.68 -8.17
C ASN A 19 6.90 -8.58 -6.66
N LEU A 20 5.76 -8.03 -6.25
CA LEU A 20 5.36 -8.00 -4.85
C LEU A 20 5.13 -9.42 -4.30
N LEU A 21 4.40 -10.27 -5.03
CA LEU A 21 4.15 -11.65 -4.58
C LEU A 21 5.46 -12.43 -4.41
N ARG A 22 6.42 -12.22 -5.31
CA ARG A 22 7.75 -12.82 -5.24
C ARG A 22 8.57 -12.29 -4.06
N SER A 23 8.56 -10.98 -3.81
CA SER A 23 9.28 -10.40 -2.67
C SER A 23 8.70 -10.87 -1.33
N LEU A 24 7.37 -10.98 -1.21
CA LEU A 24 6.71 -11.55 -0.03
C LEU A 24 7.05 -13.03 0.13
N SER A 25 7.09 -13.79 -0.98
CA SER A 25 7.46 -15.20 -0.94
C SER A 25 8.88 -15.40 -0.40
N GLU A 26 9.84 -14.60 -0.88
CA GLU A 26 11.22 -14.59 -0.40
C GLU A 26 11.32 -14.14 1.06
N GLN A 27 10.60 -13.09 1.45
CA GLN A 27 10.65 -12.50 2.80
C GLN A 27 10.06 -13.41 3.88
N PHE A 28 8.92 -14.05 3.61
CA PHE A 28 8.20 -14.89 4.58
C PHE A 28 8.45 -16.40 4.41
N GLY A 29 9.26 -16.78 3.42
CA GLY A 29 9.58 -18.17 3.11
C GLY A 29 8.36 -18.96 2.60
N ILE A 30 7.47 -18.31 1.84
CA ILE A 30 6.29 -18.95 1.27
C ILE A 30 6.75 -19.94 0.19
N ASN A 31 6.23 -21.16 0.23
CA ASN A 31 6.68 -22.18 -0.71
C ASN A 31 6.07 -21.96 -2.10
N ASN A 32 6.91 -21.69 -3.09
CA ASN A 32 6.50 -21.48 -4.49
C ASN A 32 5.83 -22.70 -5.14
N LYS A 33 5.88 -23.91 -4.53
CA LYS A 33 5.09 -25.07 -5.00
C LYS A 33 3.60 -24.90 -4.75
N PHE A 34 3.21 -24.17 -3.71
CA PHE A 34 1.81 -23.86 -3.41
C PHE A 34 1.33 -22.58 -4.09
N CYS A 35 2.25 -21.70 -4.50
CA CYS A 35 1.92 -20.45 -5.16
C CYS A 35 2.85 -20.23 -6.36
N ASN A 36 2.33 -20.50 -7.57
CA ASN A 36 3.04 -20.23 -8.81
C ASN A 36 2.55 -18.89 -9.41
N TYR A 37 3.45 -17.91 -9.46
CA TYR A 37 3.16 -16.53 -9.86
C TYR A 37 3.55 -16.23 -11.33
N GLY A 38 4.03 -17.21 -12.09
CA GLY A 38 4.54 -17.03 -13.46
C GLY A 38 3.49 -17.08 -14.57
N THR A 39 3.83 -16.53 -15.74
CA THR A 39 3.11 -16.76 -16.99
C THR A 39 3.56 -18.07 -17.63
N VAL A 40 2.58 -18.84 -18.12
CA VAL A 40 2.72 -20.16 -18.79
C VAL A 40 3.74 -20.18 -19.96
N ASN A 41 4.18 -19.00 -20.44
CA ASN A 41 4.88 -18.86 -21.71
C ASN A 41 6.42 -18.85 -21.66
N ASN A 42 7.04 -18.72 -20.47
CA ASN A 42 8.50 -18.58 -20.37
C ASN A 42 9.23 -19.78 -19.76
N GLY A 43 8.58 -20.94 -19.60
CA GLY A 43 9.27 -22.13 -19.08
C GLY A 43 9.65 -22.04 -17.59
N ASP A 44 9.24 -20.98 -16.88
CA ASP A 44 9.37 -20.82 -15.42
C ASP A 44 8.40 -21.73 -14.63
N PHE A 45 8.01 -22.86 -15.22
CA PHE A 45 7.55 -23.97 -14.40
C PHE A 45 8.78 -24.52 -13.71
N VAL A 46 8.90 -24.28 -12.40
CA VAL A 46 9.78 -25.10 -11.56
C VAL A 46 9.30 -26.54 -11.75
N GLN A 47 9.97 -27.27 -12.64
CA GLN A 47 9.85 -28.71 -12.74
C GLN A 47 10.16 -29.21 -11.33
N ILE A 48 9.17 -29.80 -10.66
CA ILE A 48 9.37 -30.40 -9.34
C ILE A 48 10.19 -31.66 -9.59
N THR A 49 11.51 -31.52 -9.75
CA THR A 49 12.41 -32.60 -10.15
C THR A 49 12.89 -33.46 -8.98
N GLU A 50 12.47 -33.18 -7.74
CA GLU A 50 12.86 -33.98 -6.58
C GLU A 50 11.68 -34.24 -5.64
N PRO A 51 11.67 -35.38 -4.91
CA PRO A 51 10.74 -35.67 -3.82
C PRO A 51 11.09 -34.78 -2.60
N THR A 52 11.00 -33.46 -2.77
CA THR A 52 11.24 -32.52 -1.68
C THR A 52 10.00 -32.51 -0.79
N ILE A 53 10.22 -32.82 0.49
CA ILE A 53 9.23 -32.77 1.57
C ILE A 53 8.43 -31.46 1.45
N LEU A 54 7.12 -31.59 1.22
CA LEU A 54 6.21 -30.45 1.23
C LEU A 54 6.14 -29.89 2.65
N PRO A 55 6.15 -28.56 2.85
CA PRO A 55 6.01 -28.01 4.19
C PRO A 55 4.63 -28.35 4.75
N GLU A 56 4.54 -28.37 6.08
CA GLU A 56 3.28 -28.58 6.76
C GLU A 56 2.28 -27.49 6.37
N ILE A 57 1.06 -27.90 6.00
CA ILE A 57 0.01 -26.99 5.50
C ILE A 57 -0.27 -25.86 6.49
N GLN A 58 -0.26 -26.17 7.78
CA GLN A 58 -0.49 -25.18 8.84
C GLN A 58 0.61 -24.12 8.87
N GLN A 59 1.87 -24.54 8.81
CA GLN A 59 3.03 -23.64 8.76
C GLN A 59 2.95 -22.74 7.51
N HIS A 60 2.66 -23.32 6.34
CA HIS A 60 2.53 -22.56 5.10
C HIS A 60 1.43 -21.49 5.18
N ASN A 61 0.25 -21.86 5.67
CA ASN A 61 -0.87 -20.92 5.82
C ASN A 61 -0.54 -19.80 6.82
N GLN A 62 0.22 -20.10 7.89
CA GLN A 62 0.69 -19.07 8.82
C GLN A 62 1.64 -18.08 8.16
N GLN A 63 2.57 -18.54 7.32
CA GLN A 63 3.48 -17.65 6.57
C GLN A 63 2.71 -16.74 5.61
N VAL A 64 1.70 -17.27 4.92
CA VAL A 64 0.81 -16.48 4.06
C VAL A 64 0.05 -15.43 4.88
N GLN A 65 -0.48 -15.81 6.04
CA GLN A 65 -1.18 -14.86 6.91
C GLN A 65 -0.25 -13.75 7.41
N MET A 66 0.98 -14.07 7.81
CA MET A 66 2.00 -13.09 8.20
C MET A 66 2.31 -12.10 7.06
N ALA A 67 2.41 -12.59 5.82
CA ALA A 67 2.63 -11.73 4.65
C ALA A 67 1.44 -10.80 4.39
N LEU A 68 0.21 -11.29 4.54
CA LEU A 68 -1.00 -10.48 4.42
C LEU A 68 -1.07 -9.40 5.52
N ASP A 69 -0.80 -9.79 6.76
CA ASP A 69 -0.79 -8.86 7.90
C ASP A 69 0.28 -7.78 7.70
N PHE A 70 1.47 -8.15 7.22
CA PHE A 70 2.53 -7.20 6.87
C PHE A 70 2.09 -6.20 5.79
N LEU A 71 1.41 -6.65 4.73
CA LEU A 71 0.87 -5.74 3.71
C LEU A 71 -0.15 -4.77 4.29
N VAL A 72 -1.04 -5.26 5.15
CA VAL A 72 -2.08 -4.43 5.77
C VAL A 72 -1.46 -3.44 6.77
N MET A 73 -0.51 -3.87 7.58
CA MET A 73 0.13 -3.04 8.60
C MET A 73 1.06 -1.97 8.00
N ASN A 74 1.69 -2.25 6.86
CA ASN A 74 2.55 -1.27 6.19
C ASN A 74 1.79 -0.14 5.50
N LYS A 75 0.46 -0.25 5.39
CA LYS A 75 -0.37 0.83 4.85
C LYS A 75 -0.32 2.03 5.79
N SER A 76 0.57 2.96 5.47
CA SER A 76 0.76 4.17 6.24
C SER A 76 -0.31 5.20 5.89
N SER A 77 -0.82 5.86 6.93
CA SER A 77 -1.66 7.05 6.81
C SER A 77 -0.79 8.29 7.03
N PHE A 78 -0.90 9.28 6.16
CA PHE A 78 -0.07 10.49 6.22
C PHE A 78 -0.74 11.66 5.50
N ALA A 79 -0.34 12.87 5.89
CA ALA A 79 -0.73 14.10 5.22
C ALA A 79 0.44 14.70 4.44
N ILE A 80 0.17 15.24 3.25
CA ILE A 80 1.09 16.13 2.55
C ILE A 80 0.61 17.55 2.76
N ILE A 81 1.48 18.40 3.32
CA ILE A 81 1.20 19.81 3.56
C ILE A 81 2.10 20.66 2.67
N ASP A 82 1.51 21.55 1.88
CA ASP A 82 2.25 22.47 1.01
C ASP A 82 1.62 23.87 1.02
N LYS A 83 2.18 24.79 0.25
CA LYS A 83 1.63 26.14 0.09
C LYS A 83 0.21 26.07 -0.48
N GLY A 84 -0.70 26.87 0.08
CA GLY A 84 -2.05 27.03 -0.42
C GLY A 84 -2.13 28.09 -1.53
N ARG A 85 -3.33 28.57 -1.84
CA ARG A 85 -3.56 29.57 -2.91
C ARG A 85 -3.20 30.99 -2.44
N SER A 86 -3.38 31.28 -1.15
CA SER A 86 -2.92 32.51 -0.50
C SER A 86 -1.87 32.22 0.58
N SER A 87 -1.23 33.27 1.11
CA SER A 87 -0.29 33.17 2.23
C SER A 87 -0.92 32.64 3.52
N ASP A 88 -2.24 32.78 3.63
CA ASP A 88 -3.00 32.55 4.86
C ASP A 88 -3.57 31.13 4.90
N GLU A 89 -3.34 30.33 3.85
CA GLU A 89 -3.76 28.93 3.77
C GLU A 89 -2.62 28.00 3.30
N LYS A 90 -2.73 26.73 3.72
CA LYS A 90 -1.87 25.63 3.26
C LYS A 90 -2.73 24.61 2.52
N SER A 91 -2.17 23.98 1.49
CA SER A 91 -2.81 22.84 0.85
C SER A 91 -2.54 21.58 1.65
N CYS A 92 -3.54 20.70 1.73
CA CYS A 92 -3.47 19.44 2.45
C CYS A 92 -3.99 18.31 1.55
N VAL A 93 -3.22 17.23 1.43
CA VAL A 93 -3.62 15.99 0.78
C VAL A 93 -3.55 14.88 1.82
N TRP A 94 -4.66 14.17 2.02
CA TRP A 94 -4.77 13.10 3.01
C TRP A 94 -4.72 11.73 2.35
N ILE A 95 -3.82 10.89 2.87
CA ILE A 95 -3.68 9.48 2.51
C ILE A 95 -4.07 8.65 3.73
N GLU A 96 -5.05 7.78 3.57
CA GLU A 96 -5.54 6.86 4.61
C GLU A 96 -5.26 5.43 4.20
N ASN A 97 -4.54 4.68 5.04
CA ASN A 97 -4.22 3.28 4.82
C ASN A 97 -3.64 3.03 3.40
N GLY A 98 -2.67 3.86 3.00
CA GLY A 98 -2.04 3.77 1.68
C GLY A 98 -2.96 4.09 0.50
N GLN A 99 -4.12 4.72 0.73
CA GLN A 99 -5.07 5.12 -0.30
C GLN A 99 -5.34 6.62 -0.22
N PHE A 100 -5.47 7.26 -1.37
CA PHE A 100 -5.84 8.67 -1.42
C PHE A 100 -7.27 8.85 -0.90
N TYR A 101 -7.41 9.58 0.20
CA TYR A 101 -8.72 9.87 0.78
C TYR A 101 -9.30 11.15 0.18
N GLY A 102 -8.50 12.21 0.11
CA GLY A 102 -8.97 13.50 -0.35
C GLY A 102 -7.95 14.63 -0.27
N MET A 103 -8.37 15.82 -0.66
CA MET A 103 -7.56 17.03 -0.55
C MET A 103 -8.41 18.24 -0.13
N GLY A 104 -7.75 19.25 0.44
CA GLY A 104 -8.39 20.46 0.94
C GLY A 104 -7.39 21.57 1.25
N TYR A 105 -7.89 22.62 1.90
CA TYR A 105 -7.10 23.76 2.34
C TYR A 105 -7.35 24.00 3.83
N ILE A 106 -6.29 24.37 4.53
CA ILE A 106 -6.27 24.58 5.98
C ILE A 106 -5.72 25.97 6.24
N SER A 107 -6.14 26.64 7.32
CA SER A 107 -5.56 27.92 7.71
C SER A 107 -4.06 27.76 8.01
N ALA A 108 -3.22 28.70 7.56
CA ALA A 108 -1.79 28.68 7.82
C ALA A 108 -1.46 28.83 9.32
N GLU A 109 -2.35 29.49 10.07
CA GLU A 109 -2.29 29.72 11.51
C GLU A 109 -2.68 28.48 12.33
N ASN A 110 -3.50 27.59 11.77
CA ASN A 110 -3.86 26.36 12.45
C ASN A 110 -2.65 25.43 12.45
N ALA A 111 -2.05 25.28 13.63
CA ALA A 111 -1.12 24.19 13.89
C ALA A 111 -1.93 22.90 13.94
N ILE A 112 -2.00 22.19 12.83
CA ILE A 112 -2.63 20.87 12.81
C ILE A 112 -1.79 19.94 13.69
N THR A 113 -2.35 19.63 14.85
CA THR A 113 -1.75 18.71 15.82
C THR A 113 -2.49 17.38 15.88
N ASP A 114 -3.75 17.33 15.43
CA ASP A 114 -4.57 16.12 15.48
C ASP A 114 -5.11 15.69 14.11
N PHE A 115 -5.20 14.37 13.93
CA PHE A 115 -5.69 13.68 12.75
C PHE A 115 -7.16 14.00 12.44
N SER A 116 -7.99 14.05 13.49
CA SER A 116 -9.44 14.27 13.38
C SER A 116 -9.74 15.59 12.66
N GLU A 117 -8.93 16.61 12.93
CA GLU A 117 -9.06 17.95 12.36
C GLU A 117 -8.77 17.93 10.85
N ILE A 118 -7.73 17.20 10.40
CA ILE A 118 -7.38 17.12 8.97
C ILE A 118 -8.56 16.61 8.14
N LYS A 119 -9.26 15.58 8.63
CA LYS A 119 -10.40 14.99 7.94
C LYS A 119 -11.56 15.96 7.76
N GLU A 120 -11.74 16.91 8.67
CA GLU A 120 -12.79 17.93 8.56
C GLU A 120 -12.48 18.97 7.46
N TYR A 121 -11.20 19.25 7.23
CA TYR A 121 -10.76 20.21 6.21
C TYR A 121 -10.55 19.60 4.82
N VAL A 122 -10.57 18.27 4.72
CA VAL A 122 -10.32 17.55 3.49
C VAL A 122 -11.62 17.09 2.86
N LYS A 123 -11.82 17.44 1.58
CA LYS A 123 -12.94 16.93 0.81
C LYS A 123 -12.61 15.51 0.31
N PRO A 124 -13.45 14.49 0.57
CA PRO A 124 -13.20 13.14 0.12
C PRO A 124 -13.37 13.02 -1.40
N TYR A 125 -12.49 12.24 -2.02
CA TYR A 125 -12.47 11.96 -3.45
C TYR A 125 -12.23 10.47 -3.69
N ARG A 126 -12.58 10.00 -4.90
CA ARG A 126 -12.31 8.62 -5.28
C ARG A 126 -10.79 8.41 -5.46
N SER A 127 -10.21 7.53 -4.64
CA SER A 127 -8.84 7.02 -4.85
C SER A 127 -8.72 6.32 -6.21
N ASN A 128 -7.56 6.47 -6.83
CA ASN A 128 -7.12 5.58 -7.89
C ASN A 128 -5.59 5.44 -7.85
N ASN A 129 -5.09 4.40 -8.51
CA ASN A 129 -3.68 4.07 -8.50
C ASN A 129 -2.80 5.12 -9.19
N TYR A 130 -3.33 5.87 -10.16
CA TYR A 130 -2.57 6.96 -10.80
C TYR A 130 -2.32 8.11 -9.84
N ILE A 131 -3.35 8.50 -9.05
CA ILE A 131 -3.20 9.50 -7.98
C ILE A 131 -2.17 9.03 -6.95
N MET A 132 -2.26 7.76 -6.51
CA MET A 132 -1.27 7.21 -5.58
C MET A 132 0.15 7.18 -6.16
N HIS A 133 0.31 6.87 -7.44
CA HIS A 133 1.62 6.96 -8.10
C HIS A 133 2.17 8.38 -8.09
N LEU A 134 1.36 9.40 -8.42
CA LEU A 134 1.76 10.79 -8.35
C LEU A 134 2.15 11.22 -6.93
N ILE A 135 1.37 10.79 -5.94
CA ILE A 135 1.64 11.02 -4.52
C ILE A 135 2.99 10.42 -4.14
N ASN A 136 3.25 9.15 -4.47
CA ASN A 136 4.52 8.47 -4.14
C ASN A 136 5.73 9.18 -4.77
N VAL A 137 5.64 9.54 -6.06
CA VAL A 137 6.71 10.30 -6.73
C VAL A 137 6.95 11.66 -6.07
N PHE A 138 5.89 12.31 -5.58
CA PHE A 138 6.00 13.58 -4.88
C PHE A 138 6.65 13.43 -3.49
N THR A 139 6.23 12.43 -2.71
CA THR A 139 6.75 12.21 -1.35
C THR A 139 8.21 11.78 -1.34
N GLU A 140 8.65 11.01 -2.34
CA GLU A 140 10.07 10.67 -2.55
C GLU A 140 10.92 11.92 -2.80
N LYS A 141 10.41 12.88 -3.58
CA LYS A 141 11.11 14.14 -3.91
C LYS A 141 11.04 15.17 -2.77
N HIS A 142 9.98 15.14 -1.98
CA HIS A 142 9.70 16.15 -0.95
C HIS A 142 9.34 15.54 0.41
N PRO A 143 10.25 14.76 1.02
CA PRO A 143 9.96 14.07 2.28
C PRO A 143 9.66 15.03 3.45
N HIS A 144 10.20 16.26 3.42
CA HIS A 144 9.96 17.29 4.45
C HIS A 144 8.53 17.86 4.42
N LYS A 145 7.76 17.62 3.36
CA LYS A 145 6.35 18.03 3.25
C LYS A 145 5.38 16.94 3.71
N VAL A 146 5.91 15.77 4.06
CA VAL A 146 5.14 14.61 4.49
C VAL A 146 5.09 14.60 6.00
N MET A 147 3.89 14.77 6.54
CA MET A 147 3.60 14.58 7.95
C MET A 147 3.08 13.14 8.12
N LYS A 148 3.96 12.27 8.61
CA LYS A 148 3.55 10.93 9.05
C LYS A 148 2.88 11.05 10.41
N ILE A 149 1.87 10.21 10.62
CA ILE A 149 1.26 10.05 11.93
C ILE A 149 1.80 8.74 12.49
N GLU A 150 2.49 8.81 13.63
CA GLU A 150 2.77 7.60 14.41
C GLU A 150 1.44 7.17 15.01
N ASN A 151 0.89 6.06 14.51
CA ASN A 151 -0.23 5.41 15.17
C ASN A 151 0.28 4.93 16.55
N GLN A 152 -0.12 5.62 17.62
CA GLN A 152 -0.03 5.07 18.98
C GLN A 152 -1.00 3.91 19.15
#